data_AF-A0A1A9VQY0-F1
#
_entry.id   AF-A0A1A9VQY0-F1
#
_cell.length_a   1.000
_cell.length_b   1.000
_cell.length_c   1.000
_cell.angle_alpha   90.00
_cell.angle_beta   90.00
_cell.angle_gamma   90.00
#
_symmetry.space_group_name_H-M   'P 1'
#
loop_
_entity.id
_entity.type
_entity.pdbx_description
1 polymer ?
#
loop_
_entity_poly.entity_id
_entity_poly.type
_entity_poly.pdbx_seq_one_letter_code
_entity_poly.pdbx_strand_id
1 'polypeptide(L)'
;MQCDGMQGQHDELAGLIQAAEQKSPEDLTEEDKMALLGRPKAGETTRALLRIIESKEFKNTIDKLVQRANASMVLGTSSWKEQFVEALTVTSAEDGGEEEGEESTPTCANYLYEIAGGYLCFFVSICAIGVVTAIIGDVAGHFGCTLGIKDAVTAICFVALGTSIPDTFASKVAAIQDKYADASVGNVTGSNAVNVFLGIGVAWTVAAIYHEAQGQVFAVEPGTLAFSVTLFCSEAFIAISILMLRRSKAVGGELGGPVTIKYVSGFFLFSLWLIYLIVSSLEAYEVIQGF
;
A
#
# COMPACT_ATOMS: atom_id res chain seq x y z
N MET A 1 22.54 -16.83 41.20
CA MET A 1 23.01 -18.07 41.86
C MET A 1 21.92 -19.15 41.98
N GLN A 2 20.76 -19.04 41.32
CA GLN A 2 19.61 -19.93 41.55
C GLN A 2 19.17 -20.74 40.31
N CYS A 3 20.01 -20.80 39.28
CA CYS A 3 19.74 -21.57 38.06
C CYS A 3 20.56 -22.87 37.96
N ASP A 4 21.72 -22.98 38.63
CA ASP A 4 22.54 -24.20 38.60
C ASP A 4 21.90 -25.37 39.38
N GLY A 5 21.06 -25.10 40.38
CA GLY A 5 20.44 -26.14 41.20
C GLY A 5 19.33 -26.94 40.51
N MET A 6 18.62 -26.33 39.54
CA MET A 6 17.54 -27.02 38.80
C MET A 6 18.07 -27.92 37.69
N GLN A 7 19.25 -27.63 37.16
CA GLN A 7 19.85 -28.39 36.06
C GLN A 7 20.33 -29.77 36.53
N GLY A 8 20.92 -29.85 37.73
CA GLY A 8 21.33 -31.12 38.33
C GLY A 8 20.17 -32.08 38.66
N GLN A 9 19.00 -31.56 39.06
CA GLN A 9 17.82 -32.40 39.35
C GLN A 9 17.18 -32.98 38.08
N HIS A 10 17.27 -32.26 36.95
CA HIS A 10 16.75 -32.75 35.67
C HIS A 10 17.62 -33.86 35.07
N ASP A 11 18.95 -33.77 35.21
CA ASP A 11 19.89 -34.78 34.73
C ASP A 11 19.81 -36.08 35.55
N GLU A 12 19.59 -35.96 36.87
CA GLU A 12 19.41 -37.12 37.77
C GLU A 12 18.11 -37.89 37.47
N LEU A 13 17.01 -37.17 37.24
CA LEU A 13 15.72 -37.77 36.86
C LEU A 13 15.80 -38.46 35.47
N ALA A 14 16.52 -37.87 34.51
CA ALA A 14 16.71 -38.46 33.19
C ALA A 14 17.53 -39.76 33.27
N GLY A 15 18.56 -39.81 34.12
CA GLY A 15 19.35 -41.02 34.37
C GLY A 15 18.53 -42.16 34.98
N LEU A 16 17.62 -41.84 35.93
CA LEU A 16 16.72 -42.81 36.55
C LEU A 16 15.72 -43.40 35.54
N ILE A 17 15.18 -42.58 34.63
CA ILE A 17 14.27 -43.04 33.57
C ILE A 17 14.97 -44.02 32.62
N GLN A 18 16.22 -43.71 32.23
CA GLN A 18 16.99 -44.56 31.32
C GLN A 18 17.39 -45.91 31.96
N ALA A 19 17.71 -45.91 33.26
CA ALA A 19 17.99 -47.13 34.01
C ALA A 19 16.73 -48.01 34.20
N ALA A 20 15.57 -47.38 34.38
CA ALA A 20 14.29 -48.08 34.48
C ALA A 20 13.85 -48.72 33.14
N GLU A 21 14.18 -48.12 31.99
CA GLU A 21 13.85 -48.65 30.66
C GLU A 21 14.63 -49.93 30.28
N GLN A 22 15.77 -50.19 30.91
CA GLN A 22 16.59 -51.38 30.64
C GLN A 22 16.18 -52.60 31.46
N LYS A 23 15.25 -52.45 32.42
CA LYS A 23 14.78 -53.55 33.28
C LYS A 23 13.59 -54.29 32.67
N SER A 24 13.53 -55.60 32.91
CA SER A 24 12.38 -56.44 32.54
C SER A 24 11.10 -55.97 33.27
N PRO A 25 9.91 -56.13 32.67
CA PRO A 25 8.64 -55.69 33.27
C PRO A 25 8.35 -56.28 34.67
N GLU A 26 8.92 -57.45 34.95
CA GLU A 26 8.73 -58.22 36.19
C GLU A 26 9.65 -57.73 37.32
N ASP A 27 10.72 -56.99 37.00
CA ASP A 27 11.77 -56.53 37.94
C ASP A 27 11.68 -55.03 38.26
N LEU A 28 10.61 -54.36 37.79
CA LEU A 28 10.40 -52.92 37.99
C LEU A 28 9.95 -52.62 39.42
N THR A 29 10.77 -51.86 40.13
CA THR A 29 10.39 -51.33 41.45
C THR A 29 9.34 -50.21 41.32
N GLU A 30 8.64 -49.89 42.41
CA GLU A 30 7.64 -48.80 42.40
C GLU A 30 8.27 -47.43 42.05
N GLU A 31 9.54 -47.22 42.40
CA GLU A 31 10.31 -46.03 42.01
C GLU A 31 10.60 -46.00 40.51
N ASP A 32 10.95 -47.15 39.91
CA ASP A 32 11.15 -47.26 38.46
C ASP A 32 9.84 -46.99 37.69
N LYS A 33 8.70 -47.48 38.22
CA LYS A 33 7.36 -47.22 37.64
C LYS A 33 6.98 -45.75 37.71
N MET A 34 7.26 -45.10 38.84
CA MET A 34 7.03 -43.65 39.00
C MET A 34 7.90 -42.83 38.06
N ALA A 35 9.18 -43.19 37.89
CA ALA A 35 10.07 -42.52 36.94
C ALA A 35 9.57 -42.67 35.49
N LEU A 36 9.15 -43.88 35.08
CA LEU A 36 8.60 -44.14 33.74
C LEU A 36 7.30 -43.38 33.44
N LEU A 37 6.49 -43.07 34.46
CA LEU A 37 5.28 -42.24 34.30
C LEU A 37 5.60 -40.76 34.03
N GLY A 38 6.76 -40.27 34.49
CA GLY A 38 7.25 -38.91 34.27
C GLY A 38 7.88 -38.66 32.90
N ARG A 39 7.95 -39.68 32.03
CA ARG A 39 8.55 -39.53 30.70
C ARG A 39 7.82 -38.46 29.87
N PRO A 40 8.52 -37.58 29.15
CA PRO A 40 7.89 -36.67 28.21
C PRO A 40 7.22 -37.49 27.09
N LYS A 41 5.90 -37.61 27.14
CA LYS A 41 5.12 -38.19 26.06
C LYS A 41 4.74 -37.07 25.09
N ALA A 42 4.94 -37.29 23.80
CA ALA A 42 4.28 -36.47 22.80
C ALA A 42 2.78 -36.59 23.04
N GLY A 43 2.10 -35.47 23.35
CA GLY A 43 0.65 -35.45 23.48
C GLY A 43 -0.01 -35.94 22.18
N GLU A 44 -1.22 -36.46 22.28
CA GLU A 44 -1.96 -37.07 21.15
C GLU A 44 -2.15 -36.11 19.95
N THR A 45 -1.93 -34.81 20.15
CA THR A 45 -2.06 -33.78 19.12
C THR A 45 -0.71 -33.50 18.44
N THR A 46 -0.40 -34.23 17.36
CA THR A 46 0.81 -34.05 16.53
C THR A 46 0.66 -32.99 15.43
N ARG A 47 -0.55 -32.44 15.24
CA ARG A 47 -0.86 -31.40 14.25
C ARG A 47 -1.76 -30.33 14.88
N ALA A 48 -1.23 -29.11 14.98
CA ALA A 48 -2.02 -27.92 15.25
C ALA A 48 -2.44 -27.30 13.91
N LEU A 49 -3.72 -27.35 13.59
CA LEU A 49 -4.27 -26.69 12.40
C LEU A 49 -4.75 -25.29 12.80
N LEU A 50 -3.88 -24.30 12.56
CA LEU A 50 -4.19 -22.89 12.79
C LEU A 50 -5.03 -22.38 11.62
N ARG A 51 -6.35 -22.33 11.82
CA ARG A 51 -7.28 -21.71 10.86
C ARG A 51 -7.58 -20.29 11.33
N ILE A 52 -6.87 -19.32 10.75
CA ILE A 52 -7.17 -17.91 10.96
C ILE A 52 -8.46 -17.60 10.19
N ILE A 53 -9.55 -17.41 10.91
CA ILE A 53 -10.82 -16.95 10.34
C ILE A 53 -10.98 -15.50 10.76
N GLU A 54 -10.95 -14.60 9.79
CA GLU A 54 -11.25 -13.19 10.02
C GLU A 54 -12.73 -13.05 10.38
N SER A 55 -13.03 -12.68 11.62
CA SER A 55 -14.39 -12.38 12.04
C SER A 55 -14.75 -10.97 11.58
N LYS A 56 -15.64 -10.88 10.57
CA LYS A 56 -16.17 -9.60 10.07
C LYS A 56 -16.86 -8.79 11.18
N GLU A 57 -17.52 -9.46 12.13
CA GLU A 57 -18.16 -8.81 13.28
C GLU A 57 -17.13 -8.17 14.22
N PHE A 58 -16.01 -8.85 14.45
CA PHE A 58 -14.92 -8.32 15.28
C PHE A 58 -14.21 -7.16 14.58
N LYS A 59 -13.95 -7.29 13.28
CA LYS A 59 -13.39 -6.21 12.44
C LYS A 59 -14.27 -4.96 12.48
N ASN A 60 -15.56 -5.10 12.20
CA ASN A 60 -16.54 -4.01 12.28
C ASN A 60 -16.62 -3.39 13.69
N THR A 61 -16.46 -4.18 14.75
CA THR A 61 -16.45 -3.67 16.12
C THR A 61 -15.20 -2.84 16.41
N ILE A 62 -14.03 -3.29 15.93
CA ILE A 62 -12.78 -2.55 16.04
C ILE A 62 -12.83 -1.26 15.21
N ASP A 63 -13.30 -1.33 13.97
CA ASP A 63 -13.44 -0.16 13.09
C ASP A 63 -14.37 0.90 13.73
N LYS A 64 -15.50 0.48 14.32
CA LYS A 64 -16.39 1.37 15.09
C LYS A 64 -15.74 1.97 16.34
N LEU A 65 -14.89 1.21 17.03
CA LEU A 65 -14.16 1.65 18.22
C LEU A 65 -13.09 2.69 17.86
N VAL A 66 -12.37 2.46 16.76
CA VAL A 66 -11.36 3.37 16.20
C VAL A 66 -12.00 4.67 15.72
N GLN A 67 -13.14 4.60 15.03
CA GLN A 67 -13.89 5.76 14.56
C GLN A 67 -14.38 6.64 15.73
N ARG A 68 -14.88 6.02 16.82
CA ARG A 68 -15.33 6.75 18.02
C ARG A 68 -14.18 7.37 18.83
N ALA A 69 -12.95 6.90 18.68
CA ALA A 69 -11.81 7.41 19.43
C ALA A 69 -11.26 8.76 18.91
N ASN A 70 -11.93 9.38 17.92
CA ASN A 70 -11.50 10.65 17.30
C ASN A 70 -10.04 10.62 16.82
N ALA A 71 -9.57 9.44 16.43
CA ALA A 71 -8.30 9.27 15.75
C ALA A 71 -8.53 9.53 14.27
N SER A 72 -8.52 10.81 13.86
CA SER A 72 -8.73 11.25 12.46
C SER A 72 -7.66 10.76 11.47
N MET A 73 -6.85 9.78 11.86
CA MET A 73 -5.71 9.25 11.12
C MET A 73 -5.58 7.76 11.37
N VAL A 74 -6.68 7.01 11.30
CA VAL A 74 -6.67 5.56 11.10
C VAL A 74 -7.61 5.27 9.93
N LEU A 75 -7.03 5.12 8.74
CA LEU A 75 -7.76 4.61 7.58
C LEU A 75 -8.01 3.13 7.83
N GLY A 76 -9.23 2.67 7.55
CA GLY A 76 -9.71 1.33 7.92
C GLY A 76 -8.79 0.20 7.45
N THR A 77 -8.90 -0.94 8.13
CA THR A 77 -8.08 -2.15 7.89
C THR A 77 -8.44 -2.91 6.60
N SER A 78 -8.91 -2.21 5.57
CA SER A 78 -9.44 -2.83 4.36
C SER A 78 -8.34 -3.32 3.42
N SER A 79 -8.48 -4.55 2.94
CA SER A 79 -7.66 -5.11 1.88
C SER A 79 -7.94 -4.39 0.55
N TRP A 80 -6.99 -4.39 -0.40
CA TRP A 80 -7.20 -3.89 -1.77
C TRP A 80 -8.43 -4.50 -2.45
N LYS A 81 -8.70 -5.79 -2.19
CA LYS A 81 -9.91 -6.45 -2.68
C LYS A 81 -11.17 -5.86 -2.05
N GLU A 82 -11.11 -5.53 -0.76
CA GLU A 82 -12.24 -4.93 -0.04
C GLU A 82 -12.46 -3.49 -0.50
N GLN A 83 -11.42 -2.67 -0.69
CA GLN A 83 -11.54 -1.31 -1.21
C GLN A 83 -12.11 -1.28 -2.63
N PHE A 84 -11.70 -2.22 -3.48
CA PHE A 84 -12.23 -2.35 -4.82
C PHE A 84 -13.69 -2.84 -4.82
N VAL A 85 -14.02 -3.81 -3.95
CA VAL A 85 -15.40 -4.30 -3.78
C VAL A 85 -16.27 -3.22 -3.14
N GLU A 86 -15.78 -2.46 -2.17
CA GLU A 86 -16.46 -1.35 -1.49
C GLU A 86 -16.71 -0.17 -2.44
N ALA A 87 -15.73 0.16 -3.29
CA ALA A 87 -15.91 1.12 -4.37
C ALA A 87 -16.96 0.66 -5.41
N LEU A 88 -17.19 -0.65 -5.53
CA LEU A 88 -18.22 -1.24 -6.39
C LEU A 88 -19.55 -1.51 -5.68
N THR A 89 -19.54 -1.66 -4.35
CA THR A 89 -20.73 -1.91 -3.53
C THR A 89 -21.11 -0.62 -2.83
N VAL A 90 -22.04 0.11 -3.41
CA VAL A 90 -22.61 1.27 -2.72
C VAL A 90 -23.34 0.80 -1.49
N THR A 91 -22.75 1.09 -0.34
CA THR A 91 -23.41 0.93 0.94
C THR A 91 -24.20 2.22 1.15
N SER A 92 -25.53 2.11 1.22
CA SER A 92 -26.35 3.18 1.79
C SER A 92 -25.80 3.42 3.19
N ALA A 93 -25.35 4.64 3.47
CA ALA A 93 -24.94 5.05 4.79
C ALA A 93 -26.18 5.08 5.68
N GLU A 94 -26.62 3.92 6.17
CA GLU A 94 -27.48 3.84 7.33
C GLU A 94 -26.64 3.47 8.55
N ASP A 95 -26.60 4.48 9.41
CA ASP A 95 -26.55 4.41 10.86
C ASP A 95 -25.17 4.45 11.53
N GLY A 96 -24.84 5.65 12.04
CA GLY A 96 -23.81 5.83 13.04
C GLY A 96 -23.16 7.21 13.13
N GLY A 97 -23.94 8.27 13.39
CA GLY A 97 -23.35 9.55 13.82
C GLY A 97 -24.29 10.74 13.65
N GLU A 98 -24.94 11.13 14.75
CA GLU A 98 -25.55 12.46 14.89
C GLU A 98 -24.42 13.51 14.83
N GLU A 99 -24.32 14.23 13.72
CA GLU A 99 -23.69 15.56 13.70
C GLU A 99 -24.81 16.59 13.54
N GLU A 100 -24.96 17.46 14.54
CA GLU A 100 -25.79 18.67 14.47
C GLU A 100 -25.21 19.61 13.40
N GLY A 101 -25.71 19.48 12.18
CA GLY A 101 -25.59 20.45 11.11
C GLY A 101 -26.89 20.40 10.30
N GLU A 102 -27.59 21.54 10.21
CA GLU A 102 -28.91 21.74 9.58
C GLU A 102 -29.35 20.62 8.63
N GLU A 103 -30.44 19.93 8.99
CA GLU A 103 -31.18 19.03 8.10
C GLU A 103 -31.53 19.77 6.80
N SER A 104 -30.70 19.64 5.78
CA SER A 104 -31.11 20.01 4.43
C SER A 104 -32.18 19.02 4.02
N THR A 105 -33.41 19.51 3.89
CA THR A 105 -34.59 18.76 3.43
C THR A 105 -34.21 17.80 2.29
N PRO A 106 -34.67 16.53 2.32
CA PRO A 106 -34.32 15.56 1.30
C PRO A 106 -34.82 16.07 -0.05
N THR A 107 -33.89 16.49 -0.90
CA THR A 107 -34.21 16.90 -2.27
C THR A 107 -34.52 15.62 -3.06
N CYS A 108 -35.36 15.71 -4.10
CA CYS A 108 -35.75 14.58 -4.96
C CYS A 108 -34.56 13.73 -5.49
N ALA A 109 -33.34 14.25 -5.43
CA ALA A 109 -32.11 13.52 -5.67
C ALA A 109 -31.90 12.31 -4.73
N ASN A 110 -32.26 12.39 -3.44
CA ASN A 110 -32.13 11.29 -2.47
C ASN A 110 -32.90 10.03 -2.89
N TYR A 111 -34.07 10.20 -3.51
CA TYR A 111 -34.87 9.08 -4.03
C TYR A 111 -34.28 8.44 -5.30
N LEU A 112 -33.49 9.17 -6.09
CA LEU A 112 -32.79 8.61 -7.26
C LEU A 112 -31.58 7.76 -6.87
N TYR A 113 -30.92 8.05 -5.73
CA TYR A 113 -29.77 7.29 -5.24
C TYR A 113 -30.15 5.88 -4.76
N GLU A 114 -31.38 5.69 -4.26
CA GLU A 114 -31.87 4.42 -3.73
C GLU A 114 -32.40 3.47 -4.82
N ILE A 115 -32.94 4.00 -5.92
CA ILE A 115 -33.59 3.20 -7.00
C ILE A 115 -32.56 2.51 -7.92
N ALA A 116 -31.30 2.96 -7.94
CA ALA A 116 -30.26 2.46 -8.87
C ALA A 116 -29.10 1.72 -8.18
N GLY A 117 -29.25 1.26 -6.93
CA GLY A 117 -28.24 0.47 -6.22
C GLY A 117 -26.86 1.14 -6.16
N GLY A 118 -26.84 2.47 -6.13
CA GLY A 118 -25.64 3.30 -6.11
C GLY A 118 -24.75 3.30 -7.35
N TYR A 119 -25.05 2.51 -8.37
CA TYR A 119 -24.42 2.63 -9.69
C TYR A 119 -24.57 4.05 -10.25
N LEU A 120 -25.70 4.71 -9.97
CA LEU A 120 -25.91 6.12 -10.35
C LEU A 120 -24.86 7.04 -9.71
N CYS A 121 -24.58 6.89 -8.41
CA CYS A 121 -23.55 7.67 -7.71
C CYS A 121 -22.16 7.39 -8.29
N PHE A 122 -21.85 6.12 -8.59
CA PHE A 122 -20.59 5.71 -9.18
C PHE A 122 -20.35 6.36 -10.56
N PHE A 123 -21.32 6.27 -11.48
CA PHE A 123 -21.19 6.86 -12.81
C PHE A 123 -21.16 8.39 -12.77
N VAL A 124 -21.99 9.02 -11.91
CA VAL A 124 -21.96 10.48 -11.72
C VAL A 124 -20.60 10.93 -11.18
N SER A 125 -20.03 10.20 -10.22
CA SER A 125 -18.71 10.52 -9.65
C SER A 125 -17.59 10.36 -10.68
N ILE A 126 -17.60 9.29 -11.48
CA ILE A 126 -16.63 9.11 -12.57
C ILE A 126 -16.73 10.23 -13.60
N CYS A 127 -17.95 10.60 -14.00
CA CYS A 127 -18.17 11.72 -14.91
C CYS A 127 -17.67 13.05 -14.32
N ALA A 128 -17.97 13.31 -13.05
CA ALA A 128 -17.50 14.51 -12.35
C ALA A 128 -15.97 14.56 -12.26
N ILE A 129 -15.31 13.46 -11.90
CA ILE A 129 -13.85 13.34 -11.89
C ILE A 129 -13.29 13.60 -13.30
N GLY A 130 -13.90 13.05 -14.35
CA GLY A 130 -13.50 13.30 -15.74
C GLY A 130 -13.58 14.78 -16.12
N VAL A 131 -14.69 15.44 -15.79
CA VAL A 131 -14.88 16.88 -16.06
C VAL A 131 -13.88 17.74 -15.27
N VAL A 132 -13.71 17.48 -13.98
CA VAL A 132 -12.77 18.22 -13.14
C VAL A 132 -11.33 18.02 -13.64
N THR A 133 -10.96 16.80 -14.02
CA THR A 133 -9.62 16.51 -14.57
C THR A 133 -9.37 17.25 -15.88
N ALA A 134 -10.37 17.31 -16.77
CA ALA A 134 -10.27 18.09 -18.00
C ALA A 134 -10.07 19.59 -17.73
N ILE A 135 -10.86 20.16 -16.81
CA ILE A 135 -10.73 21.56 -16.41
C ILE A 135 -9.34 21.85 -15.80
N ILE A 136 -8.84 20.96 -14.94
CA ILE A 136 -7.50 21.11 -14.34
C ILE A 136 -6.42 21.11 -15.42
N GLY A 137 -6.54 20.25 -16.43
CA GLY A 137 -5.62 20.22 -17.58
C GLY A 137 -5.61 21.54 -18.34
N ASP A 138 -6.78 22.07 -18.70
CA ASP A 138 -6.90 23.33 -19.45
C ASP A 138 -6.41 24.53 -18.63
N VAL A 139 -6.77 24.59 -17.35
CA VAL A 139 -6.32 25.65 -16.43
C VAL A 139 -4.81 25.58 -16.24
N ALA A 140 -4.23 24.39 -16.09
CA ALA A 140 -2.79 24.23 -15.98
C ALA A 140 -2.08 24.71 -17.25
N GLY A 141 -2.58 24.36 -18.44
CA GLY A 141 -2.02 24.84 -19.71
C GLY A 141 -2.08 26.37 -19.83
N HIS A 142 -3.24 26.98 -19.56
CA HIS A 142 -3.37 28.44 -19.56
C HIS A 142 -2.46 29.12 -18.53
N PHE A 143 -2.36 28.55 -17.33
CA PHE A 143 -1.45 29.03 -16.30
C PHE A 143 0.02 28.98 -16.77
N GLY A 144 0.44 27.85 -17.35
CA GLY A 144 1.76 27.69 -17.97
C GLY A 144 2.02 28.77 -19.02
N CYS A 145 1.07 29.00 -19.92
CA CYS A 145 1.16 30.04 -20.95
C CYS A 145 1.32 31.44 -20.35
N THR A 146 0.56 31.79 -19.30
CA THR A 146 0.67 33.12 -18.65
C THR A 146 2.00 33.34 -17.95
N LEU A 147 2.61 32.28 -17.43
CA LEU A 147 3.94 32.34 -16.81
C LEU A 147 5.10 32.17 -17.80
N GLY A 148 4.80 31.89 -19.07
CA GLY A 148 5.81 31.59 -20.10
C GLY A 148 6.51 30.24 -19.89
N ILE A 149 5.85 29.29 -19.22
CA ILE A 149 6.38 27.96 -18.94
C ILE A 149 5.94 27.00 -20.04
N LYS A 150 6.89 26.20 -20.60
CA LYS A 150 6.58 25.18 -21.61
C LYS A 150 5.58 24.15 -21.04
N ASP A 151 4.61 23.73 -21.86
CA ASP A 151 3.54 22.80 -21.46
C ASP A 151 4.07 21.49 -20.86
N ALA A 152 5.16 20.94 -21.42
CA ALA A 152 5.83 19.75 -20.88
C ALA A 152 6.30 19.95 -19.43
N VAL A 153 6.87 21.12 -19.11
CA VAL A 153 7.33 21.47 -17.76
C VAL A 153 6.14 21.67 -16.82
N THR A 154 5.08 22.33 -17.31
CA THR A 154 3.83 22.50 -16.56
C THR A 154 3.20 21.15 -16.20
N ALA A 155 3.20 20.20 -17.13
CA ALA A 155 2.65 18.87 -16.92
C ALA A 155 3.43 18.06 -15.86
N ILE A 156 4.77 18.00 -15.97
CA ILE A 156 5.60 17.23 -15.01
C ILE A 156 5.68 17.89 -13.62
N CYS A 157 5.53 19.22 -13.53
CA CYS A 157 5.65 19.95 -12.26
C CYS A 157 4.33 20.17 -11.55
N PHE A 158 3.28 20.64 -12.24
CA PHE A 158 2.03 21.03 -11.60
C PHE A 158 0.97 19.94 -11.68
N VAL A 159 0.75 19.39 -12.89
CA VAL A 159 -0.30 18.37 -13.09
C VAL A 159 0.10 17.07 -12.38
N ALA A 160 1.31 16.58 -12.63
CA ALA A 160 1.79 15.33 -12.01
C ALA A 160 1.93 15.43 -10.48
N LEU A 161 2.37 16.57 -9.95
CA LEU A 161 2.44 16.82 -8.51
C LEU A 161 1.04 16.91 -7.90
N GLY A 162 0.11 17.60 -8.55
CA GLY A 162 -1.27 17.75 -8.09
C GLY A 162 -2.00 16.42 -7.94
N THR A 163 -1.81 15.50 -8.87
CA THR A 163 -2.40 14.15 -8.80
C THR A 163 -1.67 13.24 -7.81
N SER A 164 -0.35 13.38 -7.66
CA SER A 164 0.45 12.50 -6.80
C SER A 164 0.47 12.89 -5.32
N ILE A 165 0.10 14.14 -4.96
CA ILE A 165 0.05 14.58 -3.55
C ILE A 165 -0.97 13.77 -2.73
N PRO A 166 -2.24 13.61 -3.16
CA PRO A 166 -3.22 12.77 -2.45
C PRO A 166 -2.71 11.33 -2.26
N ASP A 167 -2.15 10.73 -3.32
CA ASP A 167 -1.57 9.38 -3.27
C ASP A 167 -0.39 9.28 -2.30
N THR A 168 0.42 10.33 -2.22
CA THR A 168 1.54 10.43 -1.27
C THR A 168 1.05 10.48 0.17
N PHE A 169 -0.01 11.24 0.45
CA PHE A 169 -0.60 11.29 1.79
C PHE A 169 -1.23 9.95 2.18
N ALA A 170 -1.99 9.33 1.27
CA ALA A 170 -2.55 7.99 1.50
C ALA A 170 -1.45 6.96 1.77
N SER A 171 -0.39 6.94 0.95
CA SER A 171 0.76 6.05 1.12
C SER A 171 1.51 6.30 2.43
N LYS A 172 1.73 7.57 2.80
CA LYS A 172 2.36 7.93 4.08
C LYS A 172 1.54 7.41 5.26
N VAL A 173 0.22 7.57 5.22
CA VAL A 173 -0.66 7.13 6.30
C VAL A 173 -0.64 5.60 6.39
N ALA A 174 -0.73 4.89 5.26
CA ALA A 174 -0.60 3.44 5.21
C ALA A 174 0.75 2.95 5.76
N ALA A 175 1.85 3.63 5.43
CA ALA A 175 3.19 3.28 5.93
C ALA A 175 3.39 3.53 7.43
N ILE A 176 2.66 4.47 8.03
CA ILE A 176 2.72 4.74 9.48
C ILE A 176 1.94 3.68 10.27
N GLN A 177 0.85 3.18 9.69
CA GLN A 177 -0.08 2.25 10.34
C GLN A 177 0.29 0.78 10.15
N ASP A 178 0.99 0.45 9.07
CA ASP A 178 1.44 -0.91 8.77
C ASP A 178 2.88 -1.14 9.24
N LYS A 179 3.09 -2.21 10.02
CA LYS A 179 4.41 -2.61 10.52
C LYS A 179 5.40 -2.93 9.40
N TYR A 180 4.92 -3.41 8.25
CA TYR A 180 5.75 -3.78 7.10
C TYR A 180 5.60 -2.83 5.90
N ALA A 181 4.71 -1.83 6.01
CA ALA A 181 4.37 -0.88 4.94
C ALA A 181 4.03 -1.52 3.59
N ASP A 182 3.61 -2.79 3.58
CA ASP A 182 3.25 -3.52 2.37
C ASP A 182 2.05 -2.82 1.70
N ALA A 183 1.12 -2.30 2.51
CA ALA A 183 -0.01 -1.50 2.03
C ALA A 183 0.43 -0.22 1.30
N SER A 184 1.46 0.47 1.80
CA SER A 184 2.00 1.66 1.14
C SER A 184 2.67 1.33 -0.18
N VAL A 185 3.41 0.22 -0.26
CA VAL A 185 4.05 -0.22 -1.51
C VAL A 185 3.00 -0.60 -2.55
N GLY A 186 1.94 -1.29 -2.13
CA GLY A 186 0.79 -1.60 -2.97
C GLY A 186 0.11 -0.34 -3.51
N ASN A 187 -0.06 0.68 -2.67
CA ASN A 187 -0.66 1.95 -3.08
C ASN A 187 0.16 2.72 -4.13
N VAL A 188 1.45 2.90 -3.89
CA VAL A 188 2.35 3.59 -4.82
C VAL A 188 2.48 2.83 -6.14
N THR A 189 2.56 1.49 -6.09
CA THR A 189 2.71 0.68 -7.30
C THR A 189 1.40 0.61 -8.09
N GLY A 190 0.27 0.46 -7.40
CA GLY A 190 -1.06 0.37 -8.01
C GLY A 190 -1.50 1.66 -8.69
N SER A 191 -1.38 2.80 -8.02
CA SER A 191 -1.71 4.13 -8.58
C SER A 191 -0.89 4.43 -9.85
N ASN A 192 0.42 4.18 -9.83
CA ASN A 192 1.28 4.35 -11.00
C ASN A 192 0.95 3.37 -12.14
N ALA A 193 0.62 2.12 -11.83
CA ALA A 193 0.21 1.15 -12.84
C ALA A 193 -1.10 1.57 -13.51
N VAL A 194 -2.09 2.05 -12.75
CA VAL A 194 -3.34 2.58 -13.30
C VAL A 194 -3.08 3.79 -14.19
N ASN A 195 -2.23 4.73 -13.77
CA ASN A 195 -1.92 5.92 -14.57
C ASN A 195 -1.29 5.58 -15.92
N VAL A 196 -0.36 4.60 -15.95
CA VAL A 196 0.32 4.20 -17.19
C VAL A 196 -0.58 3.32 -18.06
N PHE A 197 -1.14 2.24 -17.51
CA PHE A 197 -1.88 1.26 -18.30
C PHE A 197 -3.29 1.72 -18.65
N LEU A 198 -4.03 2.28 -17.68
CA LEU A 198 -5.38 2.76 -17.92
C LEU A 198 -5.39 4.21 -18.41
N GLY A 199 -4.63 5.10 -17.78
CA GLY A 199 -4.56 6.51 -18.19
C GLY A 199 -4.03 6.69 -19.61
N ILE A 200 -2.78 6.29 -19.86
CA ILE A 200 -2.15 6.43 -21.18
C ILE A 200 -2.62 5.32 -22.14
N GLY A 201 -2.60 4.06 -21.68
CA GLY A 201 -2.84 2.91 -22.55
C GLY A 201 -4.24 2.87 -23.18
N VAL A 202 -5.30 3.16 -22.41
CA VAL A 202 -6.67 3.18 -22.95
C VAL A 202 -6.85 4.37 -23.89
N ALA A 203 -6.40 5.57 -23.50
CA ALA A 203 -6.51 6.76 -24.34
C ALA A 203 -5.81 6.58 -25.69
N TRP A 204 -4.59 6.01 -25.69
CA TRP A 204 -3.85 5.70 -26.91
C TRP A 204 -4.59 4.66 -27.76
N THR A 205 -5.10 3.59 -27.15
CA THR A 205 -5.82 2.54 -27.87
C THR A 205 -7.07 3.09 -28.56
N VAL A 206 -7.85 3.91 -27.86
CA VAL A 206 -9.04 4.57 -28.41
C VAL A 206 -8.66 5.49 -29.59
N ALA A 207 -7.61 6.30 -29.43
CA ALA A 207 -7.13 7.18 -30.49
C ALA A 207 -6.66 6.38 -31.73
N ALA A 208 -5.89 5.31 -31.54
CA ALA A 208 -5.42 4.47 -32.63
C ALA A 208 -6.57 3.81 -33.40
N ILE A 209 -7.59 3.27 -32.71
CA ILE A 209 -8.78 2.70 -33.35
C ILE A 209 -9.55 3.76 -34.13
N TYR A 210 -9.69 4.97 -33.56
CA TYR A 210 -10.39 6.06 -34.24
C TYR A 210 -9.70 6.48 -35.53
N HIS A 211 -8.37 6.66 -35.51
CA HIS A 211 -7.60 7.01 -36.70
C HIS A 211 -7.62 5.91 -37.77
N GLU A 212 -7.50 4.65 -37.37
CA GLU A 212 -7.61 3.51 -38.29
C GLU A 212 -9.00 3.46 -38.95
N ALA A 213 -10.07 3.73 -38.20
CA ALA A 213 -11.42 3.79 -38.74
C ALA A 213 -11.61 4.94 -39.77
N GLN A 214 -10.79 5.99 -39.70
CA GLN A 214 -10.76 7.09 -40.67
C GLN A 214 -9.76 6.83 -41.82
N GLY A 215 -9.09 5.67 -41.86
CA GLY A 215 -8.05 5.35 -42.83
C GLY A 215 -6.78 6.19 -42.67
N GLN A 216 -6.53 6.71 -41.47
CA GLN A 216 -5.36 7.54 -41.14
C GLN A 216 -4.38 6.77 -40.27
N VAL A 217 -3.09 7.06 -40.42
CA VAL A 217 -2.05 6.53 -39.53
C VAL A 217 -1.98 7.40 -38.27
N PHE A 218 -2.10 6.77 -37.09
CA PHE A 218 -1.89 7.45 -35.81
C PHE A 218 -0.39 7.60 -35.53
N ALA A 219 0.18 8.76 -35.87
CA ALA A 219 1.56 9.11 -35.57
C ALA A 219 1.62 10.18 -34.48
N VAL A 220 2.36 9.89 -33.40
CA VAL A 220 2.58 10.82 -32.27
C VAL A 220 4.07 11.08 -32.14
N GLU A 221 4.46 12.35 -32.17
CA GLU A 221 5.85 12.75 -31.95
C GLU A 221 6.20 12.60 -30.46
N PRO A 222 7.28 11.88 -30.10
CA PRO A 222 7.63 11.64 -28.71
C PRO A 222 8.18 12.88 -27.98
N GLY A 223 8.68 13.88 -28.71
CA GLY A 223 9.26 15.10 -28.12
C GLY A 223 10.30 14.78 -27.03
N THR A 224 10.15 15.44 -25.87
CA THR A 224 11.02 15.30 -24.68
C THR A 224 10.74 14.04 -23.84
N LEU A 225 9.75 13.23 -24.25
CA LEU A 225 9.29 12.07 -23.48
C LEU A 225 10.37 10.99 -23.38
N ALA A 226 11.07 10.70 -24.48
CA ALA A 226 12.09 9.65 -24.52
C ALA A 226 13.23 9.93 -23.53
N PHE A 227 13.70 11.18 -23.48
CA PHE A 227 14.69 11.64 -22.53
C PHE A 227 14.19 11.52 -21.08
N SER A 228 13.01 12.07 -20.79
CA SER A 228 12.43 12.08 -19.45
C SER A 228 12.14 10.67 -18.91
N VAL A 229 11.65 9.75 -19.76
CA VAL A 229 11.41 8.36 -19.38
C VAL A 229 12.73 7.63 -19.10
N THR A 230 13.77 7.88 -19.90
CA THR A 230 15.08 7.26 -19.66
C THR A 230 15.69 7.74 -18.35
N LEU A 231 15.62 9.04 -18.08
CA LEU A 231 16.08 9.62 -16.82
C LEU A 231 15.32 9.00 -15.64
N PHE A 232 13.98 8.97 -15.70
CA PHE A 232 13.13 8.34 -14.69
C PHE A 232 13.50 6.88 -14.44
N CYS A 233 13.70 6.07 -15.49
CA CYS A 233 14.09 4.66 -15.35
C CYS A 233 15.46 4.51 -14.67
N SER A 234 16.42 5.38 -14.99
CA SER A 234 17.75 5.36 -14.37
C SER A 234 17.69 5.71 -12.88
N GLU A 235 16.91 6.72 -12.51
CA GLU A 235 16.72 7.13 -11.12
C GLU A 235 15.89 6.11 -10.33
N ALA A 236 14.88 5.51 -10.95
CA ALA A 236 14.10 4.43 -10.36
C ALA A 236 14.98 3.22 -10.04
N PHE A 237 15.92 2.86 -10.93
CA PHE A 237 16.88 1.80 -10.66
C PHE A 237 17.77 2.14 -9.45
N ILE A 238 18.25 3.38 -9.33
CA ILE A 238 19.04 3.85 -8.19
C ILE A 238 18.19 3.82 -6.91
N ALA A 239 16.95 4.30 -6.96
CA ALA A 239 16.02 4.33 -5.83
C ALA A 239 15.72 2.91 -5.33
N ILE A 240 15.39 1.97 -6.23
CA ILE A 240 15.15 0.56 -5.90
C ILE A 240 16.41 -0.06 -5.30
N SER A 241 17.58 0.20 -5.88
CA SER A 241 18.86 -0.30 -5.35
C SER A 241 19.11 0.16 -3.92
N ILE A 242 18.83 1.44 -3.61
CA ILE A 242 18.95 1.98 -2.26
C ILE A 242 17.93 1.34 -1.31
N LEU A 243 16.68 1.15 -1.75
CA LEU A 243 15.67 0.47 -0.94
C LEU A 243 16.06 -0.99 -0.65
N MET A 244 16.59 -1.71 -1.64
CA MET A 244 17.10 -3.07 -1.47
C MET A 244 18.31 -3.12 -0.52
N LEU A 245 19.24 -2.16 -0.61
CA LEU A 245 20.38 -2.07 0.30
C LEU A 245 19.93 -1.78 1.74
N ARG A 246 18.94 -0.91 1.93
CA ARG A 246 18.34 -0.62 3.25
C ARG A 246 17.61 -1.82 3.83
N ARG A 247 17.01 -2.65 2.98
CA ARG A 247 16.34 -3.90 3.35
C ARG A 247 17.33 -5.01 3.73
N SER A 248 18.61 -4.88 3.37
CA SER A 248 19.62 -5.88 3.72
C SER A 248 19.78 -6.05 5.25
N LYS A 249 20.10 -7.27 5.69
CA LYS A 249 20.30 -7.61 7.11
C LYS A 249 21.38 -6.76 7.80
N ALA A 250 22.30 -6.16 7.04
CA ALA A 250 23.34 -5.29 7.56
C ALA A 250 22.81 -3.92 8.04
N VAL A 251 21.73 -3.43 7.44
CA VAL A 251 21.12 -2.12 7.78
C VAL A 251 19.83 -2.29 8.58
N GLY A 252 19.06 -3.36 8.31
CA GLY A 252 17.86 -3.72 9.07
C GLY A 252 16.72 -2.69 8.98
N GLY A 253 16.65 -1.95 7.88
CA GLY A 253 15.79 -0.77 7.75
C GLY A 253 14.49 -0.99 6.99
N GLU A 254 13.74 -2.07 7.25
CA GLU A 254 12.46 -2.33 6.58
C GLU A 254 11.41 -1.25 6.93
N LEU A 255 11.27 -0.88 8.21
CA LEU A 255 10.54 0.32 8.65
C LEU A 255 11.27 1.02 9.80
N GLY A 256 11.54 2.31 9.64
CA GLY A 256 12.03 3.13 10.74
C GLY A 256 13.39 2.70 11.31
N GLY A 257 14.20 1.96 10.53
CA GLY A 257 15.61 1.66 10.84
C GLY A 257 16.39 2.92 11.24
N PRO A 258 17.67 2.80 11.63
CA PRO A 258 18.40 3.84 12.36
C PRO A 258 18.08 5.25 11.87
N VAL A 259 17.65 6.12 12.79
CA VAL A 259 17.05 7.44 12.50
C VAL A 259 17.89 8.22 11.48
N THR A 260 19.21 8.20 11.64
CA THR A 260 20.17 8.81 10.70
C THR A 260 20.03 8.27 9.28
N ILE A 261 20.05 6.95 9.09
CA ILE A 261 19.96 6.32 7.76
C ILE A 261 18.59 6.56 7.13
N LYS A 262 17.52 6.59 7.93
CA LYS A 262 16.17 6.95 7.46
C LYS A 262 16.17 8.36 6.85
N TYR A 263 16.68 9.36 7.55
CA TYR A 263 16.68 10.73 7.03
C TYR A 263 17.65 10.93 5.87
N VAL A 264 18.84 10.31 5.92
CA VAL A 264 19.82 10.38 4.82
C VAL A 264 19.24 9.77 3.53
N SER A 265 18.66 8.57 3.61
CA SER A 265 18.04 7.94 2.44
C SER A 265 16.80 8.68 1.95
N GLY A 266 15.96 9.21 2.86
CA GLY A 266 14.82 10.05 2.49
C GLY A 266 15.24 11.32 1.76
N PHE A 267 16.27 12.01 2.26
CA PHE A 267 16.84 13.20 1.61
C PHE A 267 17.41 12.86 0.23
N PHE A 268 18.14 11.75 0.11
CA PHE A 268 18.69 11.32 -1.18
C PHE A 268 17.58 11.00 -2.19
N LEU A 269 16.55 10.25 -1.81
CA LEU A 269 15.42 9.94 -2.70
C LEU A 269 14.66 11.21 -3.13
N PHE A 270 14.49 12.17 -2.22
CA PHE A 270 13.90 13.47 -2.56
C PHE A 270 14.80 14.28 -3.51
N SER A 271 16.12 14.18 -3.35
CA SER A 271 17.06 14.84 -4.26
C SER A 271 17.04 14.24 -5.67
N LEU A 272 16.83 12.92 -5.82
CA LEU A 272 16.62 12.31 -7.14
C LEU A 272 15.40 12.93 -7.83
N TRP A 273 14.27 13.03 -7.14
CA TRP A 273 13.08 13.68 -7.68
C TRP A 273 13.32 15.14 -8.13
N LEU A 274 14.08 15.92 -7.34
CA LEU A 274 14.46 17.27 -7.74
C LEU A 274 15.39 17.28 -8.97
N ILE A 275 16.32 16.33 -9.05
CA ILE A 275 17.21 16.18 -10.20
C ILE A 275 16.40 15.86 -11.46
N TYR A 276 15.45 14.92 -11.38
CA TYR A 276 14.52 14.64 -12.46
C TYR A 276 13.81 15.90 -12.95
N LEU A 277 13.17 16.65 -12.05
CA LEU A 277 12.44 17.86 -12.43
C LEU A 277 13.34 18.91 -13.09
N ILE A 278 14.54 19.14 -12.53
CA ILE A 278 15.47 20.14 -13.05
C ILE A 278 16.00 19.71 -14.43
N VAL A 279 16.48 18.47 -14.55
CA VAL A 279 17.12 17.99 -15.78
C VAL A 279 16.10 17.84 -16.91
N SER A 280 14.90 17.30 -16.64
CA SER A 280 13.81 17.28 -17.62
C SER A 280 13.35 18.69 -18.00
N SER A 281 13.35 19.65 -17.08
CA SER A 281 13.02 21.04 -17.43
C SER A 281 14.09 21.69 -18.30
N LEU A 282 15.38 21.47 -17.98
CA LEU A 282 16.50 22.02 -18.75
C LEU A 282 16.54 21.47 -20.19
N GLU A 283 16.26 20.18 -20.36
CA GLU A 283 16.12 19.57 -21.68
C GLU A 283 14.88 20.13 -22.41
N ALA A 284 13.75 20.28 -21.71
CA ALA A 284 12.56 20.88 -22.31
C ALA A 284 12.82 22.32 -22.80
N TYR A 285 13.66 23.11 -22.11
CA TYR A 285 14.09 24.44 -22.56
C TYR A 285 15.28 24.45 -23.53
N GLU A 286 15.71 23.29 -24.03
CA GLU A 286 16.84 23.12 -24.97
C GLU A 286 18.17 23.66 -24.42
N VAL A 287 18.30 23.78 -23.09
CA VAL A 287 19.56 24.14 -22.43
C VAL A 287 20.52 22.96 -22.46
N ILE A 288 19.98 21.75 -22.34
CA ILE A 288 20.70 20.48 -22.49
C ILE A 288 20.14 19.78 -23.72
N GLN A 289 21.01 19.25 -24.58
CA GLN A 289 20.56 18.42 -25.69
C GLN A 289 20.21 17.02 -25.18
N GLY A 290 18.95 16.65 -25.35
CA GLY A 290 18.51 15.25 -25.28
C GLY A 290 19.10 14.42 -26.42
N PHE A 291 18.94 13.11 -26.33
CA PHE A 291 19.40 12.14 -27.33
C PHE A 291 18.23 11.55 -28.12
#